data_AF-A0A7K4BGR6-F1
#
_entry.id   AF-A0A7K4BGR6-F1
#
_cell.length_a   1.000
_cell.length_b   1.000
_cell.length_c   1.000
_cell.angle_alpha   90.00
_cell.angle_beta   90.00
_cell.angle_gamma   90.00
#
_symmetry.space_group_name_H-M   'P 1'
#
loop_
_entity.id
_entity.type
_entity.pdbx_description
1 polymer ?
#
loop_
_entity_poly.entity_id
_entity_poly.type
_entity_poly.pdbx_seq_one_letter_code
_entity_poly.pdbx_strand_id
1 'polypeptide(L)'
;MEDQIRTDIPYAEIAETLKETLSLKGSPVAVKFAKSKEAIPEGVRPIDATARHCQMVSRARLDGEIFYATADKFACMGAAWALGLKELSKDLSTGEFYYVRGKFESWAACMRT
;
A
#
# COMPACT_ATOMS: atom_id res chain seq x y z
N MET A 1 -28.35 -0.48 -5.80
CA MET A 1 -27.32 -1.26 -6.51
C MET A 1 -26.97 -2.38 -5.54
N GLU A 2 -27.83 -3.39 -5.49
CA GLU A 2 -27.69 -4.53 -4.59
C GLU A 2 -26.33 -5.22 -4.76
N ASP A 3 -25.72 -5.47 -3.62
CA ASP A 3 -24.41 -6.07 -3.36
C ASP A 3 -24.45 -7.58 -3.67
N GLN A 4 -24.66 -7.95 -4.94
CA GLN A 4 -24.83 -9.34 -5.41
C GLN A 4 -23.53 -10.18 -5.45
N ILE A 5 -22.57 -9.92 -4.58
CA ILE A 5 -21.41 -10.81 -4.36
C ILE A 5 -21.25 -10.98 -2.85
N ARG A 6 -22.18 -11.69 -2.21
CA ARG A 6 -22.04 -12.08 -0.81
C ARG A 6 -22.34 -13.56 -0.64
N THR A 7 -21.49 -14.37 -1.26
CA THR A 7 -21.12 -15.63 -0.61
C THR A 7 -20.45 -15.26 0.71
N ASP A 8 -20.80 -15.94 1.80
CA ASP A 8 -20.03 -15.82 3.04
C ASP A 8 -18.63 -16.40 2.75
N ILE A 9 -17.63 -15.53 2.63
CA ILE A 9 -16.27 -15.93 2.28
C ILE A 9 -15.51 -16.18 3.59
N PRO A 10 -15.06 -17.41 3.87
CA PRO A 10 -14.30 -17.71 5.08
C PRO A 10 -12.86 -17.20 4.92
N TYR A 11 -12.68 -15.87 5.04
CA TYR A 11 -11.39 -15.21 4.80
C TYR A 11 -10.26 -15.75 5.67
N ALA A 12 -10.56 -16.16 6.90
CA ALA A 12 -9.56 -16.76 7.79
C ALA A 12 -9.05 -18.10 7.23
N GLU A 13 -9.94 -18.99 6.80
CA GLU A 13 -9.57 -20.29 6.22
C GLU A 13 -8.80 -20.13 4.91
N ILE A 14 -9.21 -19.18 4.07
CA ILE A 14 -8.51 -18.87 2.81
C ILE A 14 -7.12 -18.31 3.09
N ALA A 15 -6.97 -17.44 4.10
CA ALA A 15 -5.68 -16.89 4.49
C ALA A 15 -4.73 -18.00 5.02
N GLU A 16 -5.22 -18.92 5.83
CA GLU A 16 -4.43 -20.09 6.27
C GLU A 16 -4.02 -20.97 5.08
N THR A 17 -4.97 -21.30 4.20
CA THR A 17 -4.72 -22.11 3.01
C THR A 17 -3.62 -21.49 2.13
N LEU A 18 -3.64 -20.17 1.92
CA LEU A 18 -2.62 -19.45 1.16
C LEU A 18 -1.25 -19.50 1.83
N LYS A 19 -1.21 -19.33 3.16
CA LYS A 19 0.04 -19.37 3.93
C LYS A 19 0.70 -20.74 3.84
N GLU A 20 -0.07 -21.81 4.05
CA GLU A 20 0.43 -23.18 4.02
C GLU A 20 0.87 -23.59 2.61
N THR A 21 0.00 -23.39 1.62
CA THR A 21 0.23 -23.84 0.25
C THR A 21 1.43 -23.15 -0.41
N LEU A 22 1.57 -21.83 -0.17
CA LEU A 22 2.65 -21.03 -0.78
C LEU A 22 3.85 -20.83 0.15
N SER A 23 3.83 -21.45 1.35
CA SER A 23 4.86 -21.31 2.37
C SER A 23 5.17 -19.85 2.72
N LEU A 24 4.13 -19.02 2.86
CA LEU A 24 4.29 -17.60 3.14
C LEU A 24 4.71 -17.36 4.59
N LYS A 25 5.72 -16.51 4.79
CA LYS A 25 6.19 -16.11 6.13
C LYS A 25 5.22 -15.20 6.90
N GLY A 26 4.16 -14.72 6.29
CA GLY A 26 3.23 -13.76 6.90
C GLY A 26 1.88 -13.77 6.21
N SER A 27 0.90 -13.12 6.82
CA SER A 27 -0.50 -13.16 6.38
C SER A 27 -0.73 -12.37 5.08
N PRO A 28 -1.63 -12.84 4.20
CA PRO A 28 -2.19 -12.00 3.15
C PRO A 28 -2.78 -10.72 3.74
N VAL A 29 -2.63 -9.59 3.04
CA VAL A 29 -3.04 -8.27 3.54
C VAL A 29 -4.20 -7.74 2.71
N ALA A 30 -5.28 -7.35 3.38
CA ALA A 30 -6.38 -6.64 2.76
C ALA A 30 -6.08 -5.14 2.70
N VAL A 31 -6.34 -4.51 1.55
CA VAL A 31 -6.21 -3.07 1.36
C VAL A 31 -7.52 -2.53 0.81
N LYS A 32 -8.05 -1.47 1.44
CA LYS A 32 -9.29 -0.80 1.04
C LYS A 32 -9.07 0.70 0.95
N PHE A 33 -9.57 1.30 -0.13
CA PHE A 33 -9.65 2.75 -0.26
C PHE A 33 -10.95 3.27 0.34
N ALA A 34 -10.85 3.98 1.46
CA ALA A 34 -11.97 4.69 2.06
C ALA A 34 -12.12 6.07 1.37
N LYS A 35 -13.29 6.34 0.79
CA LYS A 35 -13.57 7.62 0.11
C LYS A 35 -13.90 8.77 1.08
N SER A 36 -14.21 8.45 2.33
CA SER A 36 -14.52 9.41 3.38
C SER A 36 -14.14 8.84 4.75
N LYS A 37 -14.16 9.67 5.80
CA LYS A 37 -13.81 9.24 7.16
C LYS A 37 -14.83 8.25 7.73
N GLU A 38 -16.09 8.40 7.35
CA GLU A 38 -17.21 7.57 7.80
C GLU A 38 -17.13 6.14 7.21
N ALA A 39 -16.38 5.96 6.13
CA ALA A 39 -16.14 4.64 5.52
C ALA A 39 -15.02 3.84 6.21
N ILE A 40 -14.32 4.44 7.18
CA ILE A 40 -13.29 3.77 7.98
C ILE A 40 -13.99 2.93 9.05
N PRO A 41 -13.69 1.62 9.17
CA PRO A 41 -14.32 0.77 10.18
C PRO A 41 -14.05 1.26 11.61
N GLU A 42 -15.03 1.05 12.49
CA GLU A 42 -14.91 1.39 13.91
C GLU A 42 -13.71 0.68 14.55
N GLY A 43 -13.00 1.39 15.44
CA GLY A 43 -11.81 0.87 16.11
C GLY A 43 -10.51 0.93 15.28
N VAL A 44 -10.57 1.20 13.98
CA VAL A 44 -9.36 1.36 13.14
C VAL A 44 -8.76 2.75 13.33
N ARG A 45 -7.56 2.80 13.91
CA ARG A 45 -6.86 4.06 14.21
C ARG A 45 -5.96 4.51 13.05
N PRO A 46 -5.66 5.82 12.94
CA PRO A 46 -4.66 6.29 11.99
C PRO A 46 -3.28 5.74 12.36
N ILE A 47 -2.40 5.58 11.37
CA ILE A 47 -0.99 5.32 11.62
C ILE A 47 -0.33 6.54 12.28
N ASP A 48 0.44 6.29 13.34
CA ASP A 48 1.10 7.34 14.11
C ASP A 48 2.17 8.05 13.26
N ALA A 49 3.05 7.26 12.64
CA ALA A 49 4.22 7.73 11.92
C ALA A 49 4.02 7.72 10.39
N THR A 50 4.71 8.64 9.72
CA THR A 50 4.88 8.60 8.27
C THR A 50 5.71 7.38 7.88
N ALA A 51 5.21 6.58 6.93
CA ALA A 51 5.84 5.31 6.54
C ALA A 51 5.76 5.09 5.03
N ARG A 52 6.59 4.18 4.50
CA ARG A 52 6.47 3.70 3.12
C ARG A 52 5.32 2.70 3.04
N HIS A 53 4.62 2.65 1.90
CA HIS A 53 3.54 1.67 1.69
C HIS A 53 3.99 0.22 1.93
N CYS A 54 5.17 -0.16 1.45
CA CYS A 54 5.72 -1.49 1.68
C CYS A 54 5.97 -1.80 3.18
N GLN A 55 6.30 -0.78 3.99
CA GLN A 55 6.43 -0.94 5.44
C GLN A 55 5.05 -1.11 6.09
N MET A 56 4.05 -0.35 5.64
CA MET A 56 2.67 -0.51 6.10
C MET A 56 2.14 -1.93 5.83
N VAL A 57 2.34 -2.44 4.61
CA VAL A 57 2.01 -3.83 4.24
C VAL A 57 2.80 -4.84 5.08
N SER A 58 4.07 -4.54 5.37
CA SER A 58 4.92 -5.41 6.20
C SER A 58 4.43 -5.52 7.64
N ARG A 59 4.00 -4.41 8.24
CA ARG A 59 3.41 -4.41 9.60
C ARG A 59 2.10 -5.19 9.64
N ALA A 60 1.23 -4.98 8.65
CA ALA A 60 -0.02 -5.74 8.56
C ALA A 60 0.22 -7.26 8.42
N ARG A 61 1.16 -7.67 7.55
CA ARG A 61 1.41 -9.11 7.30
C ARG A 61 2.21 -9.82 8.39
N LEU A 62 3.12 -9.12 9.08
CA LEU A 62 4.02 -9.74 10.08
C LEU A 62 3.49 -9.57 11.50
N ASP A 63 2.99 -8.37 11.81
CA ASP A 63 2.66 -7.98 13.17
C ASP A 63 1.13 -7.98 13.41
N GLY A 64 0.34 -8.18 12.35
CA GLY A 64 -1.12 -8.17 12.42
C GLY A 64 -1.70 -6.78 12.67
N GLU A 65 -0.92 -5.72 12.45
CA GLU A 65 -1.37 -4.35 12.68
C GLU A 65 -2.53 -3.97 11.76
N ILE A 66 -3.52 -3.28 12.33
CA ILE A 66 -4.70 -2.75 11.61
C ILE A 66 -4.75 -1.24 11.82
N PHE A 67 -4.63 -0.49 10.73
CA PHE A 67 -4.65 0.98 10.76
C PHE A 67 -5.10 1.54 9.40
N TYR A 68 -5.40 2.84 9.36
CA TYR A 68 -5.54 3.59 8.12
C TYR A 68 -4.44 4.65 7.98
N ALA A 69 -4.18 5.08 6.75
CA ALA A 69 -3.23 6.14 6.45
C ALA A 69 -3.85 7.15 5.47
N THR A 70 -3.70 8.43 5.76
CA THR A 70 -4.03 9.54 4.86
C THR A 70 -2.82 9.87 3.99
N ALA A 71 -3.03 10.65 2.92
CA ALA A 71 -1.99 10.96 1.94
C ALA A 71 -0.71 11.58 2.56
N ASP A 72 -0.84 12.39 3.61
CA ASP A 72 0.28 13.02 4.35
C ASP A 72 1.16 12.00 5.09
N LYS A 73 0.66 10.81 5.38
CA LYS A 73 1.40 9.73 6.08
C LYS A 73 2.27 8.88 5.15
N PHE A 74 2.28 9.14 3.85
CA PHE A 74 3.11 8.42 2.88
C PHE A 74 4.50 9.05 2.73
N ALA A 75 5.53 8.32 3.19
CA ALA A 75 6.94 8.71 3.07
C ALA A 75 7.49 8.56 1.64
N CYS A 76 6.84 7.72 0.82
CA CYS A 76 7.28 7.42 -0.53
C CYS A 76 6.32 8.06 -1.54
N MET A 77 6.81 9.03 -2.31
CA MET A 77 6.01 9.71 -3.33
C MET A 77 5.49 8.72 -4.38
N GLY A 78 6.34 7.80 -4.87
CA GLY A 78 5.91 6.80 -5.86
C GLY A 78 4.75 5.94 -5.37
N ALA A 79 4.73 5.58 -4.08
CA ALA A 79 3.61 4.82 -3.52
C ALA A 79 2.33 5.66 -3.39
N ALA A 80 2.44 6.91 -2.93
CA ALA A 80 1.29 7.80 -2.82
C ALA A 80 0.65 8.08 -4.20
N TRP A 81 1.47 8.24 -5.24
CA TRP A 81 1.00 8.40 -6.61
C TRP A 81 0.39 7.12 -7.19
N ALA A 82 1.06 5.97 -7.06
CA ALA A 82 0.56 4.70 -7.58
C ALA A 82 -0.80 4.29 -6.97
N LEU A 83 -1.07 4.74 -5.74
CA LEU A 83 -2.34 4.53 -5.04
C LEU A 83 -3.38 5.63 -5.31
N GLY A 84 -3.07 6.62 -6.17
CA GLY A 84 -3.97 7.72 -6.51
C GLY A 84 -4.20 8.74 -5.40
N LEU A 85 -3.31 8.81 -4.41
CA LEU A 85 -3.46 9.68 -3.23
C LEU A 85 -2.81 11.06 -3.41
N LYS A 86 -1.86 11.18 -4.34
CA LYS A 86 -1.13 12.41 -4.63
C LYS A 86 -0.76 12.49 -6.11
N GLU A 87 -0.65 13.71 -6.62
CA GLU A 87 -0.09 13.98 -7.94
C GLU A 87 1.38 13.61 -8.03
N LEU A 88 1.83 13.21 -9.22
CA LEU A 88 3.22 12.86 -9.46
C LEU A 88 4.10 14.11 -9.33
N SER A 89 5.16 14.02 -8.53
CA SER A 89 6.12 15.11 -8.40
C SER A 89 6.97 15.22 -9.68
N LYS A 90 7.39 16.45 -10.01
CA LYS A 90 8.14 16.74 -11.24
C LYS A 90 9.46 15.97 -11.34
N ASP A 91 10.15 15.81 -10.22
CA ASP A 91 11.41 15.04 -10.14
C ASP A 91 11.18 13.54 -10.37
N LEU A 92 10.03 13.00 -9.94
CA LEU A 92 9.66 11.61 -10.20
C LEU A 92 9.24 11.43 -11.65
N SER A 93 8.46 12.35 -12.22
CA SER A 93 7.98 12.28 -13.61
C SER A 93 9.09 12.45 -14.66
N THR A 94 10.20 13.08 -14.31
CA THR A 94 11.35 13.29 -15.20
C THR A 94 12.43 12.22 -15.03
N GLY A 95 12.30 11.35 -14.03
CA GLY A 95 13.34 10.40 -13.63
C GLY A 95 14.49 10.99 -12.82
N GLU A 96 14.50 12.31 -12.59
CA GLU A 96 15.52 13.01 -11.80
C GLU A 96 15.71 12.39 -10.41
N PHE A 97 14.59 12.06 -9.77
CA PHE A 97 14.56 11.42 -8.46
C PHE A 97 15.41 10.15 -8.40
N TYR A 98 15.39 9.35 -9.47
CA TYR A 98 16.13 8.09 -9.55
C TYR A 98 17.60 8.32 -9.92
N TYR A 99 17.88 9.27 -10.83
CA TYR A 99 19.23 9.59 -11.26
C TYR A 99 20.09 10.15 -10.13
N VAL A 100 19.60 11.15 -9.39
CA VAL A 100 20.33 11.76 -8.25
C VAL A 100 20.61 10.74 -7.14
N ARG A 101 19.83 9.65 -7.08
CA ARG A 101 20.01 8.53 -6.13
C ARG A 101 20.87 7.39 -6.66
N GLY A 102 21.49 7.55 -7.83
CA GLY A 102 22.35 6.54 -8.45
C GLY A 102 21.63 5.25 -8.83
N LYS A 103 20.31 5.29 -9.05
CA LYS A 103 19.54 4.12 -9.49
C LYS A 103 19.77 3.79 -10.95
N PHE A 104 20.20 4.77 -11.73
CA PHE A 104 20.51 4.64 -13.15
C PHE A 104 21.89 5.23 -13.42
N GLU A 105 22.64 4.57 -14.31
CA GLU A 105 23.99 4.97 -14.71
C GLU A 105 24.01 6.27 -15.52
N SER A 106 22.93 6.54 -16.27
CA SER A 106 22.83 7.73 -17.11
C SER A 106 21.46 8.39 -17.00
N TRP A 107 21.41 9.69 -17.32
CA TRP A 107 20.16 10.45 -17.40
C TRP A 107 19.18 9.85 -18.42
N ALA A 108 19.67 9.40 -19.57
CA ALA A 108 18.83 8.79 -20.59
C ALA A 108 18.15 7.49 -20.10
N ALA A 109 18.75 6.77 -19.15
CA ALA A 109 18.17 5.57 -18.57
C ALA A 109 17.04 5.89 -17.57
N CYS A 110 17.09 7.03 -16.86
CA CYS A 110 16.05 7.40 -15.89
C CYS A 110 14.80 8.03 -16.51
N MET A 111 14.86 8.62 -17.71
CA MET A 111 13.70 9.28 -18.33
C MET A 111 12.59 8.32 -18.83
N ARG A 112 12.81 7.00 -18.74
CA ARG A 112 11.88 5.96 -19.25
C ARG A 112 11.15 5.20 -18.13
N THR A 113 11.24 5.66 -16.90
CA THR A 113 10.60 5.07 -15.71
C THR A 113 9.45 5.90 -15.22
#